data_AF-A0A7H4PPP1-F1
#
_entry.id   AF-A0A7H4PPP1-F1
#
_cell.length_a   1.000
_cell.length_b   1.000
_cell.length_c   1.000
_cell.angle_alpha   90.00
_cell.angle_beta   90.00
_cell.angle_gamma   90.00
#
_symmetry.space_group_name_H-M   'P 1'
#
loop_
_entity.id
_entity.type
_entity.pdbx_description
1 polymer ?
#
loop_
_entity_poly.entity_id
_entity_poly.type
_entity_poly.pdbx_seq_one_letter_code
_entity_poly.pdbx_strand_id
1 'polypeptide(L)'
;MGAGNAITPEEVEQADLVVVAADIEVDLAKFAGKPMYRTTTGLALKKTAQELDKAVVEAKPYQPAGKSQAAAEGKKESAGAYRHLLTGVSYMLPMVVAGGLCIALSFAFGIKAFEVKDTLAAALMQIGWGPQPSR
;
A
#
# COMPACT_ATOMS: atom_id res chain seq x y z
N MET A 1 -15.23 -7.36 -7.78
CA MET A 1 -16.27 -7.60 -6.77
C MET A 1 -16.85 -6.25 -6.39
N GLY A 2 -18.10 -5.96 -6.77
CA GLY A 2 -18.78 -4.69 -6.50
C GLY A 2 -19.62 -4.74 -5.22
N ALA A 3 -20.01 -3.57 -4.70
CA ALA A 3 -20.87 -3.48 -3.52
C ALA A 3 -22.24 -4.12 -3.80
N GLY A 4 -22.61 -5.15 -3.04
CA GLY A 4 -23.89 -5.85 -3.21
C GLY A 4 -25.11 -5.01 -2.82
N ASN A 5 -24.93 -4.05 -1.91
CA ASN A 5 -25.92 -3.07 -1.50
C ASN A 5 -25.25 -1.69 -1.42
N ALA A 6 -25.45 -0.87 -2.44
CA ALA A 6 -24.88 0.47 -2.49
C ALA A 6 -25.64 1.38 -1.53
N ILE A 7 -24.93 1.94 -0.54
CA ILE A 7 -25.49 2.95 0.37
C ILE A 7 -25.77 4.23 -0.43
N THR A 8 -27.02 4.69 -0.43
CA THR A 8 -27.44 5.89 -1.15
C THR A 8 -27.05 7.17 -0.39
N PRO A 9 -26.90 8.32 -1.08
CA PRO A 9 -26.61 9.59 -0.41
C PRO A 9 -27.63 9.97 0.67
N GLU A 10 -28.91 9.69 0.43
CA GLU A 10 -30.00 9.97 1.36
C GLU A 10 -29.86 9.15 2.66
N GLU A 11 -29.48 7.88 2.54
CA GLU A 11 -29.18 7.02 3.70
C GLU A 11 -28.00 7.55 4.50
N VAL A 12 -26.98 8.10 3.83
CA VAL A 12 -25.84 8.73 4.52
C VAL A 12 -26.30 9.99 5.27
N GLU A 13 -27.13 10.82 4.65
CA GLU A 13 -27.65 12.05 5.27
C GLU A 13 -28.54 11.77 6.48
N GLN A 14 -29.32 10.69 6.46
CA GLN A 14 -30.17 10.27 7.57
C GLN A 14 -29.41 9.46 8.63
N ALA A 15 -28.22 8.93 8.33
CA ALA A 15 -27.47 8.13 9.29
C ALA A 15 -26.97 8.98 10.48
N ASP A 16 -27.30 8.52 11.69
CA ASP A 16 -26.78 9.08 12.94
C ASP A 16 -25.34 8.62 13.23
N LEU A 17 -25.00 7.41 12.78
CA LEU A 17 -23.72 6.74 13.03
C LEU A 17 -23.30 5.88 11.84
N VAL A 18 -22.02 5.96 11.47
CA VAL A 18 -21.42 5.13 10.42
C VAL A 18 -20.41 4.17 11.06
N VAL A 19 -20.67 2.86 10.96
CA VAL A 19 -19.75 1.82 11.44
C VAL A 19 -19.04 1.19 10.25
N VAL A 20 -17.70 1.30 10.22
CA VAL A 20 -16.86 0.76 9.16
C VAL A 20 -16.07 -0.43 9.70
N ALA A 21 -16.52 -1.64 9.38
CA ALA A 21 -15.79 -2.88 9.66
C ALA A 21 -15.07 -3.33 8.38
N ALA A 22 -13.80 -2.96 8.21
CA ALA A 22 -13.04 -3.25 7.00
C ALA A 22 -11.55 -3.45 7.28
N ASP A 23 -10.97 -4.48 6.66
CA ASP A 23 -9.53 -4.80 6.74
C ASP A 23 -8.72 -4.22 5.56
N ILE A 24 -9.41 -3.57 4.62
CA ILE A 24 -8.84 -2.95 3.42
C ILE A 24 -9.24 -1.48 3.34
N GLU A 25 -8.58 -0.74 2.45
CA GLU A 25 -8.98 0.65 2.17
C GLU A 25 -10.31 0.68 1.42
N VAL A 26 -11.24 1.47 1.95
CA VAL A 26 -12.57 1.72 1.40
C VAL A 26 -12.75 3.22 1.18
N ASP A 27 -13.45 3.59 0.10
CA ASP A 27 -13.80 4.99 -0.13
C ASP A 27 -14.89 5.42 0.85
N LEU A 28 -14.49 6.30 1.78
CA LEU A 28 -15.35 6.84 2.81
C LEU A 28 -15.64 8.33 2.61
N ALA A 29 -15.21 8.92 1.49
CA ALA A 29 -15.36 10.35 1.25
C ALA A 29 -16.82 10.81 1.34
N LYS A 30 -17.77 9.94 0.96
CA LYS A 30 -19.22 10.19 1.06
C LYS A 30 -19.74 10.33 2.50
N PHE A 31 -19.03 9.80 3.49
CA PHE A 31 -19.42 9.87 4.92
C PHE A 31 -18.74 11.04 5.65
N ALA A 32 -18.23 12.03 4.93
CA ALA A 32 -17.57 13.19 5.53
C ALA A 32 -18.51 13.94 6.49
N GLY A 33 -18.02 14.25 7.69
CA GLY A 33 -18.76 14.95 8.74
C GLY A 33 -19.66 14.07 9.60
N LYS A 34 -19.90 12.82 9.20
CA LYS A 34 -20.73 11.89 9.98
C LYS A 34 -19.95 11.27 11.14
N PRO A 35 -20.57 11.04 12.31
CA PRO A 35 -19.97 10.27 13.38
C PRO A 35 -19.60 8.88 12.86
N MET A 36 -18.33 8.52 12.99
CA MET A 36 -17.80 7.29 12.42
C MET A 36 -16.99 6.50 13.45
N TYR A 37 -17.22 5.20 13.47
CA TYR A 37 -16.41 4.22 14.17
C TYR A 37 -15.79 3.23 13.18
N ARG A 38 -14.50 2.91 13.35
CA ARG A 38 -13.78 2.01 12.44
C ARG A 38 -13.17 0.84 13.19
N THR A 39 -13.41 -0.36 12.72
CA THR A 39 -12.92 -1.62 13.28
C THR A 39 -12.57 -2.63 12.17
N THR A 40 -12.05 -3.79 12.54
CA THR A 40 -11.70 -4.88 11.61
C THR A 40 -12.89 -5.81 11.37
N THR A 41 -12.94 -6.50 10.24
CA THR A 41 -14.04 -7.45 9.97
C THR A 41 -14.06 -8.57 11.00
N GLY A 42 -12.88 -9.05 11.39
CA GLY A 42 -12.71 -10.11 12.37
C GLY A 42 -13.25 -9.74 13.76
N LEU A 43 -13.05 -8.49 14.21
CA LEU A 43 -13.60 -8.02 15.49
C LEU A 43 -15.10 -7.80 15.40
N ALA A 44 -15.59 -7.18 14.32
CA ALA A 44 -17.02 -6.97 14.11
C ALA A 44 -17.82 -8.28 14.10
N LEU A 45 -17.25 -9.37 13.57
CA LEU A 45 -17.89 -10.70 13.56
C LEU A 45 -17.79 -11.44 14.90
N LYS A 46 -16.64 -11.37 15.58
CA LYS A 46 -16.42 -12.12 16.83
C LYS A 46 -17.00 -11.43 18.07
N LYS A 47 -17.07 -10.10 18.05
CA LYS A 47 -17.42 -9.26 19.21
C LYS A 47 -18.42 -8.17 18.83
N THR A 48 -19.41 -8.50 18.01
CA THR A 48 -20.37 -7.56 17.42
C THR A 48 -20.99 -6.61 18.45
N ALA A 49 -21.51 -7.14 19.56
CA ALA A 49 -22.15 -6.32 20.60
C ALA A 49 -21.18 -5.30 21.21
N GLN A 50 -19.97 -5.74 21.58
CA GLN A 50 -18.96 -4.85 22.17
C GLN A 50 -18.51 -3.77 21.19
N GLU A 51 -18.33 -4.12 19.91
CA GLU A 51 -17.90 -3.15 18.91
C GLU A 51 -19.01 -2.15 18.58
N LEU A 52 -20.28 -2.55 18.67
CA LEU A 52 -21.41 -1.64 18.50
C LEU A 52 -21.55 -0.69 19.70
N ASP A 53 -21.42 -1.18 20.92
CA ASP A 53 -21.44 -0.34 22.13
C ASP A 53 -20.31 0.71 22.08
N LYS A 54 -19.11 0.28 21.70
CA LYS A 54 -17.98 1.19 21.47
C LYS A 54 -18.26 2.18 20.35
N ALA A 55 -18.89 1.75 19.26
CA ALA A 55 -19.21 2.64 18.16
C ALA A 55 -20.09 3.81 18.60
N VAL A 56 -21.06 3.58 19.48
CA VAL A 56 -21.93 4.64 20.00
C VAL A 56 -21.16 5.63 20.88
N VAL A 57 -20.17 5.15 21.66
CA VAL A 57 -19.43 5.99 22.61
C VAL A 57 -18.22 6.68 21.98
N GLU A 58 -17.50 6.00 21.09
CA GLU A 58 -16.21 6.42 20.56
C GLU A 58 -16.30 7.03 19.16
N ALA A 59 -17.46 7.01 18.52
CA ALA A 59 -17.62 7.59 17.19
C ALA A 59 -17.25 9.07 17.19
N LYS A 60 -16.44 9.45 16.20
CA LYS A 60 -16.00 10.83 16.00
C LYS A 60 -16.37 11.29 14.60
N PRO A 61 -16.62 12.59 14.40
CA PRO A 61 -16.87 13.13 13.06
C PRO A 61 -15.73 12.76 12.12
N TYR A 62 -16.04 12.02 11.06
CA TYR A 62 -15.05 11.61 10.08
C TYR A 62 -14.66 12.78 9.19
N GLN A 63 -13.36 13.05 9.08
CA GLN A 63 -12.85 14.00 8.09
C GLN A 63 -12.02 13.24 7.06
N PRO A 64 -12.43 13.22 5.78
CA PRO A 64 -11.62 12.63 4.73
C PRO A 64 -10.33 13.43 4.58
N ALA A 65 -9.20 12.75 4.43
CA ALA A 65 -7.86 13.33 4.37
C ALA A 65 -7.61 14.26 3.15
N GLY A 66 -8.63 14.56 2.34
CA GLY A 66 -8.58 15.46 1.18
C GLY A 66 -9.31 16.80 1.33
N LYS A 67 -10.06 17.03 2.44
CA LYS A 67 -10.59 18.36 2.75
C LYS A 67 -9.64 19.04 3.73
N SER A 68 -8.73 19.85 3.21
CA SER A 68 -7.91 20.77 3.98
C SER A 68 -8.76 21.47 5.04
N GLN A 69 -8.44 21.21 6.31
CA GLN A 69 -8.79 22.09 7.40
C GLN A 69 -8.06 23.42 7.15
N ALA A 70 -8.74 24.34 6.48
CA ALA A 70 -8.56 25.75 6.78
C ALA A 70 -9.15 25.98 8.18
N ALA A 71 -8.35 26.56 9.07
CA ALA A 71 -8.61 26.88 10.47
C ALA A 71 -8.43 25.74 11.49
N ALA A 72 -7.18 25.56 11.93
CA ALA A 72 -6.81 25.69 13.34
C ALA A 72 -5.28 25.74 13.46
N GLU A 73 -4.75 26.92 13.77
CA GLU A 73 -3.36 27.11 14.19
C GLU A 73 -3.03 26.23 15.41
N GLY A 74 -1.89 25.54 15.36
CA GLY A 74 -1.37 24.84 16.54
C GLY A 74 -0.43 23.66 16.25
N LYS A 75 0.82 23.97 15.92
CA LYS A 75 2.01 23.16 16.27
C LYS A 75 2.01 21.67 15.82
N LYS A 76 2.41 21.38 14.56
CA LYS A 76 2.73 20.01 14.13
C LYS A 76 3.67 19.91 12.93
N GLU A 77 4.81 20.59 12.97
CA GLU A 77 5.81 20.54 11.89
C GLU A 77 6.56 19.19 11.76
N SER A 78 6.52 18.30 12.76
CA SER A 78 7.26 17.03 12.71
C SER A 78 6.51 15.84 12.08
N ALA A 79 5.18 15.92 11.97
CA ALA A 79 4.38 14.81 11.44
C ALA A 79 4.37 14.75 9.90
N GLY A 80 4.54 15.90 9.21
CA GLY A 80 4.53 15.99 7.75
C GLY A 80 5.79 15.39 7.12
N ALA A 81 6.98 15.83 7.56
CA ALA A 81 8.25 15.36 7.01
C ALA A 81 8.42 13.84 7.15
N TYR A 82 8.09 13.27 8.32
CA TYR A 82 8.16 11.82 8.54
C TYR A 82 7.18 11.03 7.65
N ARG A 83 5.98 11.58 7.38
CA ARG A 83 5.01 10.98 6.45
C ARG A 83 5.51 11.02 5.01
N HIS A 84 6.20 12.09 4.59
CA HIS A 84 6.83 12.18 3.27
C HIS A 84 8.01 11.22 3.12
N LEU A 85 8.80 11.01 4.18
CA LEU A 85 9.87 10.02 4.18
C LEU A 85 9.32 8.59 4.12
N LEU A 86 8.31 8.25 4.92
CA LEU A 86 7.67 6.94 4.90
C LEU A 86 6.99 6.63 3.56
N THR A 87 6.32 7.61 2.96
CA THR A 87 5.72 7.44 1.62
C THR A 87 6.79 7.25 0.56
N GLY A 88 7.89 8.00 0.60
CA GLY A 88 9.03 7.80 -0.29
C GLY A 88 9.62 6.39 -0.23
N VAL A 89 9.80 5.83 0.98
CA VAL A 89 10.29 4.45 1.16
C VAL A 89 9.28 3.43 0.66
N SER A 90 7.98 3.61 0.92
CA SER A 90 6.93 2.72 0.39
C SER A 90 6.91 2.68 -1.14
N TYR A 91 7.21 3.79 -1.83
CA TYR A 91 7.35 3.82 -3.28
C TYR A 91 8.67 3.20 -3.79
N MET A 92 9.74 3.19 -2.98
CA MET A 92 10.99 2.50 -3.34
C MET A 92 10.95 0.98 -3.09
N LEU A 93 10.15 0.52 -2.14
CA LEU A 93 10.07 -0.90 -1.76
C LEU A 93 9.81 -1.84 -2.96
N PRO A 94 8.82 -1.57 -3.85
CA PRO A 94 8.59 -2.41 -5.02
C PRO A 94 9.79 -2.50 -5.97
N MET A 95 10.51 -1.40 -6.18
CA MET A 95 11.71 -1.37 -7.04
C MET A 95 12.86 -2.19 -6.45
N VAL A 96 13.09 -2.08 -5.15
CA VAL A 96 14.13 -2.85 -4.45
C VAL A 96 13.80 -4.34 -4.46
N VAL A 97 12.55 -4.71 -4.22
CA VAL A 97 12.08 -6.11 -4.28
C VAL A 97 12.22 -6.67 -5.70
N ALA A 98 11.84 -5.91 -6.72
CA ALA A 98 12.01 -6.31 -8.12
C ALA A 98 13.50 -6.49 -8.49
N GLY A 99 14.35 -5.55 -8.09
CA GLY A 99 15.80 -5.63 -8.31
C GLY A 99 16.44 -6.85 -7.64
N GLY A 100 16.09 -7.09 -6.37
CA GLY A 100 16.56 -8.27 -5.62
C GLY A 100 16.10 -9.58 -6.25
N LEU A 101 14.85 -9.65 -6.73
CA LEU A 101 14.32 -10.83 -7.42
C LEU A 101 15.01 -11.06 -8.76
N CYS A 102 15.27 -10.00 -9.54
CA CYS A 102 16.04 -10.09 -10.79
C CYS A 102 17.48 -10.58 -10.55
N ILE A 103 18.15 -10.11 -9.49
CA ILE A 103 19.49 -10.57 -9.11
C ILE A 103 19.45 -12.03 -8.63
N ALA A 104 18.46 -12.40 -7.82
CA ALA A 104 18.29 -13.78 -7.35
C ALA A 104 18.06 -14.74 -8.51
N LEU A 105 17.24 -14.35 -9.50
CA LEU A 105 17.05 -15.11 -10.73
C LEU A 105 18.32 -15.16 -11.58
N SER A 106 19.09 -14.07 -11.63
CA SER A 106 20.39 -14.03 -12.31
C SER A 106 21.38 -15.02 -11.70
N PHE A 107 21.38 -15.21 -10.38
CA PHE A 107 22.21 -16.24 -9.74
C PHE A 107 21.61 -17.65 -9.88
N ALA A 108 20.29 -17.80 -9.77
CA ALA A 108 19.62 -19.09 -9.88
C ALA A 108 19.78 -19.71 -11.28
N PHE A 109 19.76 -18.91 -12.34
CA PHE A 109 19.93 -19.36 -13.72
C PHE A 109 21.34 -19.11 -14.29
N GLY A 110 22.07 -18.12 -13.78
CA GLY A 110 23.30 -17.58 -14.40
C GLY A 110 24.63 -17.95 -13.76
N ILE A 111 24.68 -18.79 -12.72
CA ILE A 111 25.96 -19.43 -12.32
C ILE A 111 26.31 -20.61 -13.26
N LYS A 112 25.35 -21.14 -14.03
CA LYS A 112 25.56 -22.24 -15.00
C LYS A 112 25.55 -21.83 -16.48
N ALA A 113 25.35 -20.55 -16.81
CA ALA A 113 25.32 -20.08 -18.20
C ALA A 113 26.72 -19.85 -18.81
N PHE A 114 27.78 -19.84 -18.00
CA PHE A 114 29.17 -19.72 -18.45
C PHE A 114 29.83 -21.07 -18.80
N GLU A 115 29.17 -22.21 -18.55
CA GLU A 115 29.71 -23.55 -18.88
C GLU A 115 29.21 -24.12 -20.21
N VAL A 116 28.29 -23.43 -20.91
CA VAL A 116 27.89 -23.84 -22.26
C VAL A 116 28.76 -23.10 -23.28
N LYS A 117 29.76 -23.82 -23.80
CA LYS A 117 30.45 -23.46 -25.05
C LYS A 117 29.39 -23.17 -26.12
N ASP A 118 29.54 -22.04 -26.81
CA ASP A 118 28.68 -21.50 -27.90
C ASP A 118 27.63 -20.43 -27.53
N THR A 119 27.77 -19.72 -26.41
CA THR A 119 26.95 -18.52 -26.14
C THR A 119 27.54 -17.24 -26.76
N LEU A 120 26.68 -16.29 -27.10
CA LEU A 120 27.00 -14.99 -27.72
C LEU A 120 28.03 -14.17 -26.90
N ALA A 121 28.13 -14.43 -25.59
CA ALA A 121 29.13 -13.86 -24.70
C ALA A 121 30.58 -14.31 -25.05
N ALA A 122 30.77 -15.57 -25.47
CA ALA A 122 32.06 -16.08 -25.92
C ALA A 122 32.46 -15.48 -27.28
N ALA A 123 31.50 -15.30 -28.19
CA ALA A 123 31.72 -14.63 -29.48
C ALA A 123 32.09 -13.14 -29.30
N LEU A 124 31.44 -12.44 -28.36
CA LEU A 124 31.79 -11.06 -28.00
C LEU A 124 33.16 -10.96 -27.33
N MET A 125 33.56 -11.92 -26.49
CA MET A 125 34.91 -11.95 -25.93
C MET A 125 36.00 -12.21 -26.99
N GLN A 126 35.74 -13.07 -27.98
CA GLN A 126 36.67 -13.28 -29.10
C GLN A 126 36.81 -12.03 -30.00
N ILE A 127 35.72 -11.29 -30.23
CA ILE A 127 35.74 -10.05 -31.02
C ILE A 127 36.38 -8.89 -30.25
N GLY A 128 36.13 -8.79 -28.93
CA GLY A 128 36.59 -7.67 -28.11
C GLY A 128 38.05 -7.73 -27.67
N TRP A 129 38.66 -8.91 -27.59
CA TRP A 129 40.04 -9.07 -27.09
C TRP A 129 41.06 -9.52 -28.14
N GLY A 130 40.61 -9.91 -29.35
CA GLY A 130 41.49 -10.43 -30.39
C GLY A 130 42.10 -11.80 -30.05
N PRO A 131 42.54 -12.58 -31.05
CA PRO A 131 43.11 -13.91 -30.81
C PRO A 131 44.42 -13.81 -30.01
N GLN A 132 44.41 -14.27 -28.77
CA GLN A 132 45.63 -14.48 -27.99
C GLN A 132 46.42 -15.65 -28.62
N PRO A 133 47.72 -15.47 -28.90
CA PRO A 133 48.53 -16.53 -29.48
C PRO A 133 48.74 -17.64 -28.44
N SER A 134 48.32 -18.84 -28.80
CA SER A 134 48.60 -20.08 -28.08
C SER A 134 50.10 -20.31 -27.96
N ARG A 135 50.59 -20.40 -26.72
CA ARG A 135 51.86 -21.07 -26.39
C ARG A 135 51.58 -22.49 -25.94
#